data_AF-A0AA35XJ27-F1
#
_entry.id   AF-A0AA35XJ27-F1
#
_cell.length_a   1.000
_cell.length_b   1.000
_cell.length_c   1.000
_cell.angle_alpha   90.00
_cell.angle_beta   90.00
_cell.angle_gamma   90.00
#
_symmetry.space_group_name_H-M   'P 1'
#
loop_
_entity.id
_entity.type
_entity.pdbx_description
1 polymer ?
#
loop_
_entity_poly.entity_id
_entity_poly.type
_entity_poly.pdbx_seq_one_letter_code
_entity_poly.pdbx_strand_id
1 'polypeptide(L)'
;AASRNGHVEVVDKLLQHGATVDLQDKDGWSSLMAASDNGHVGVVDKLIQHGATVDLHDKDGVSSLMVASEYGPVEVVDQLLQHGATVDLQRSNTGYTALMFACKGGHLDTVKVLMEHGADPLIRSLAGVTALGVASTNEFPDVCNELNQPDRTTDVEYPETSTEKEEVVEGKKVPKGDYKRYLKIRALRATLWRTGKRKVKRKVKAAIETLYSNLN
;
A
#
# COMPACT_ATOMS: atom_id res chain seq x y z
N ALA A 1 -12.10 19.19 -17.75
CA ALA A 1 -13.30 18.57 -18.37
C ALA A 1 -12.91 17.50 -19.39
N ALA A 2 -12.19 17.85 -20.47
CA ALA A 2 -11.73 16.87 -21.47
C ALA A 2 -10.98 15.68 -20.84
N SER A 3 -10.10 15.94 -19.86
CA SER A 3 -9.35 14.89 -19.17
C SER A 3 -10.22 13.93 -18.35
N ARG A 4 -11.25 14.46 -17.67
CA ARG A 4 -12.20 13.66 -16.87
C ARG A 4 -13.05 12.72 -17.74
N ASN A 5 -13.31 13.11 -18.99
CA ASN A 5 -14.13 12.35 -19.93
C ASN A 5 -13.30 11.50 -20.91
N GLY A 6 -11.97 11.44 -20.74
CA GLY A 6 -11.12 10.59 -21.56
C GLY A 6 -10.90 11.09 -23.00
N HIS A 7 -11.14 12.37 -23.29
CA HIS A 7 -11.02 12.92 -24.65
C HIS A 7 -9.56 13.22 -25.02
N VAL A 8 -8.80 12.16 -25.33
CA VAL A 8 -7.35 12.22 -25.60
C VAL A 8 -6.98 13.28 -26.65
N GLU A 9 -7.65 13.27 -27.81
CA GLU A 9 -7.35 14.21 -28.91
C GLU A 9 -7.63 15.67 -28.52
N VAL A 10 -8.71 15.90 -27.76
CA VAL A 10 -9.06 17.24 -27.28
C VAL A 10 -8.02 17.73 -26.27
N VAL A 11 -7.57 16.86 -25.35
CA VAL A 11 -6.52 17.18 -24.39
C VAL A 11 -5.21 17.52 -25.10
N ASP A 12 -4.76 16.68 -26.02
CA ASP A 12 -3.53 16.92 -26.79
C ASP A 12 -3.60 18.24 -27.57
N LYS A 13 -4.74 18.53 -28.21
CA LYS A 13 -4.92 19.77 -28.96
C LYS A 13 -4.90 21.00 -28.05
N LEU A 14 -5.54 20.95 -26.88
CA LEU A 14 -5.52 22.04 -25.92
C LEU A 14 -4.09 22.32 -25.41
N LEU A 15 -3.32 21.28 -25.11
CA LEU A 15 -1.94 21.40 -24.64
C LEU A 15 -1.02 21.98 -25.73
N GLN A 16 -1.16 21.52 -26.98
CA GLN A 16 -0.44 22.08 -28.13
C GLN A 16 -0.74 23.57 -28.36
N HIS A 17 -1.93 24.04 -27.97
CA HIS A 17 -2.33 25.45 -28.06
C HIS A 17 -2.04 26.26 -26.79
N GLY A 18 -1.20 25.74 -25.89
CA GLY A 18 -0.67 26.48 -24.74
C GLY A 18 -1.57 26.47 -23.51
N ALA A 19 -2.47 25.50 -23.38
CA ALA A 19 -3.16 25.27 -22.12
C ALA A 19 -2.14 24.89 -21.02
N THR A 20 -2.27 25.50 -19.84
CA THR A 20 -1.44 25.17 -18.68
C THR A 20 -1.74 23.75 -18.18
N VAL A 21 -0.77 22.85 -18.30
CA VAL A 21 -0.93 21.42 -17.96
C VAL A 21 -1.28 21.18 -16.49
N ASP A 22 -0.62 21.91 -15.58
CA ASP A 22 -0.76 21.80 -14.13
C ASP A 22 -1.78 22.78 -13.53
N LEU A 23 -2.71 23.29 -14.35
CA LEU A 23 -3.78 24.13 -13.84
C LEU A 23 -4.64 23.32 -12.85
N GLN A 24 -4.73 23.83 -11.61
CA GLN A 24 -5.57 23.29 -10.56
C GLN A 24 -6.87 24.09 -10.43
N ASP A 25 -7.95 23.40 -10.12
CA ASP A 25 -9.20 24.07 -9.76
C ASP A 25 -9.15 24.66 -8.33
N LYS A 26 -10.30 25.18 -7.86
CA LYS A 26 -10.41 25.80 -6.54
C LYS A 26 -10.07 24.86 -5.37
N ASP A 27 -10.12 23.55 -5.57
CA ASP A 27 -9.86 22.54 -4.53
C ASP A 27 -8.45 21.96 -4.65
N GLY A 28 -7.68 22.38 -5.67
CA GLY A 28 -6.36 21.85 -5.96
C GLY A 28 -6.40 20.68 -6.96
N TRP A 29 -7.55 20.41 -7.60
CA TRP A 29 -7.66 19.26 -8.48
C TRP A 29 -7.05 19.55 -9.84
N SER A 30 -6.10 18.71 -10.28
CA SER A 30 -5.44 18.85 -11.59
C SER A 30 -6.10 18.02 -12.68
N SER A 31 -5.74 18.30 -13.94
CA SER A 31 -6.17 17.48 -15.08
C SER A 31 -5.67 16.03 -14.98
N LEU A 32 -4.47 15.82 -14.41
CA LEU A 32 -3.88 14.49 -14.22
C LEU A 32 -4.65 13.70 -13.16
N MET A 33 -5.05 14.32 -12.05
CA MET A 33 -5.91 13.68 -11.04
C MET A 33 -7.26 13.29 -11.64
N ALA A 34 -7.90 14.16 -12.42
CA ALA A 34 -9.19 13.86 -13.06
C ALA A 34 -9.12 12.70 -14.06
N ALA A 35 -8.01 12.59 -14.82
CA ALA A 35 -7.79 11.46 -15.72
C ALA A 35 -7.52 10.16 -14.94
N SER A 36 -6.79 10.26 -13.83
CA SER A 36 -6.42 9.12 -12.98
C SER A 36 -7.63 8.53 -12.26
N ASP A 37 -8.50 9.40 -11.74
CA ASP A 37 -9.80 9.08 -11.12
C ASP A 37 -10.69 8.21 -12.01
N ASN A 38 -10.69 8.48 -13.32
CA ASN A 38 -11.54 7.80 -14.29
C ASN A 38 -10.79 6.73 -15.11
N GLY A 39 -9.55 6.40 -14.73
CA GLY A 39 -8.76 5.36 -15.38
C GLY A 39 -8.37 5.65 -16.84
N HIS A 40 -8.28 6.92 -17.24
CA HIS A 40 -8.04 7.30 -18.64
C HIS A 40 -6.55 7.31 -19.00
N VAL A 41 -5.97 6.11 -19.20
CA VAL A 41 -4.55 5.88 -19.51
C VAL A 41 -4.03 6.78 -20.65
N GLY A 42 -4.75 6.86 -21.77
CA GLY A 42 -4.33 7.69 -22.92
C GLY A 42 -4.29 9.20 -22.61
N VAL A 43 -5.13 9.68 -21.69
CA VAL A 43 -5.09 11.07 -21.24
C VAL A 43 -3.92 11.28 -20.28
N VAL A 44 -3.69 10.34 -19.36
CA VAL A 44 -2.55 10.35 -18.42
C VAL A 44 -1.24 10.44 -19.21
N ASP A 45 -1.07 9.60 -20.24
CA ASP A 45 0.08 9.63 -21.13
C ASP A 45 0.31 11.00 -21.77
N LYS A 46 -0.75 11.59 -22.34
CA LYS A 46 -0.64 12.92 -22.96
C LYS A 46 -0.28 14.01 -21.96
N LEU A 47 -0.87 14.00 -20.78
CA LEU A 47 -0.56 15.00 -19.76
C LEU A 47 0.91 14.91 -19.32
N ILE A 48 1.41 13.69 -19.07
CA ILE A 48 2.82 13.49 -18.67
C ILE A 48 3.78 13.87 -19.81
N GLN A 49 3.47 13.51 -21.06
CA GLN A 49 4.28 13.91 -22.23
C GLN A 49 4.40 15.43 -22.40
N HIS A 50 3.35 16.17 -22.01
CA HIS A 50 3.34 17.63 -22.01
C HIS A 50 3.85 18.24 -20.69
N GLY A 51 4.49 17.45 -19.83
CA GLY A 51 5.20 17.93 -18.64
C GLY A 51 4.32 18.13 -17.41
N ALA A 52 3.22 17.38 -17.27
CA ALA A 52 2.44 17.36 -16.03
C ALA A 52 3.31 16.96 -14.84
N THR A 53 3.20 17.71 -13.73
CA THR A 53 3.88 17.37 -12.48
C THR A 53 3.19 16.16 -11.84
N VAL A 54 3.86 15.01 -11.81
CA VAL A 54 3.28 13.72 -11.38
C VAL A 54 2.84 13.72 -9.91
N ASP A 55 3.67 14.31 -9.04
CA ASP A 55 3.38 14.42 -7.60
C ASP A 55 2.60 15.69 -7.23
N LEU A 56 2.05 16.41 -8.22
CA LEU A 56 1.13 17.51 -7.94
C LEU A 56 -0.05 16.96 -7.12
N HIS A 57 -0.34 17.62 -6.02
CA HIS A 57 -1.36 17.19 -5.08
C HIS A 57 -2.35 18.32 -4.77
N ASP A 58 -3.55 17.94 -4.35
CA ASP A 58 -4.60 18.87 -3.98
C ASP A 58 -4.32 19.53 -2.61
N LYS A 59 -5.29 20.31 -2.12
CA LYS A 59 -5.17 21.00 -0.82
C LYS A 59 -5.10 20.05 0.38
N ASP A 60 -5.56 18.82 0.24
CA ASP A 60 -5.48 17.78 1.27
C ASP A 60 -4.23 16.91 1.12
N GLY A 61 -3.40 17.16 0.11
CA GLY A 61 -2.21 16.35 -0.21
C GLY A 61 -2.54 15.06 -0.95
N VAL A 62 -3.67 14.99 -1.65
CA VAL A 62 -4.03 13.85 -2.50
C VAL A 62 -3.36 13.99 -3.86
N SER A 63 -2.50 13.04 -4.24
CA SER A 63 -1.84 12.98 -5.55
C SER A 63 -2.59 12.10 -6.56
N SER A 64 -2.24 12.21 -7.84
CA SER A 64 -2.79 11.35 -8.90
C SER A 64 -2.60 9.85 -8.62
N LEU A 65 -1.47 9.44 -8.01
CA LEU A 65 -1.21 8.06 -7.63
C LEU A 65 -2.18 7.58 -6.53
N MET A 66 -2.47 8.41 -5.53
CA MET A 66 -3.44 8.07 -4.48
C MET A 66 -4.85 7.90 -5.05
N VAL A 67 -5.27 8.80 -5.94
CA VAL A 67 -6.57 8.74 -6.61
C VAL A 67 -6.70 7.47 -7.44
N ALA A 68 -5.72 7.18 -8.31
CA ALA A 68 -5.71 5.94 -9.08
C ALA A 68 -5.71 4.70 -8.18
N SER A 69 -5.01 4.76 -7.05
CA SER A 69 -4.96 3.63 -6.13
C SER A 69 -6.29 3.36 -5.42
N GLU A 70 -7.13 4.38 -5.20
CA GLU A 70 -8.46 4.20 -4.57
C GLU A 70 -9.46 3.48 -5.50
N TYR A 71 -9.34 3.67 -6.82
CA TYR A 71 -10.29 3.13 -7.80
C TYR A 71 -9.77 1.90 -8.57
N GLY A 72 -8.48 1.63 -8.51
CA GLY A 72 -7.86 0.41 -9.04
C GLY A 72 -7.55 0.33 -10.55
N PRO A 73 -7.50 1.40 -11.39
CA PRO A 73 -6.95 1.29 -12.74
C PRO A 73 -5.44 1.02 -12.69
N VAL A 74 -5.08 -0.26 -12.69
CA VAL A 74 -3.70 -0.76 -12.53
C VAL A 74 -2.75 -0.14 -13.56
N GLU A 75 -3.19 0.01 -14.81
CA GLU A 75 -2.39 0.60 -15.88
C GLU A 75 -2.05 2.08 -15.62
N VAL A 76 -2.97 2.84 -15.03
CA VAL A 76 -2.70 4.23 -14.63
C VAL A 76 -1.70 4.26 -13.47
N VAL A 77 -1.87 3.37 -12.48
CA VAL A 77 -0.97 3.28 -11.33
C VAL A 77 0.45 2.96 -11.79
N ASP A 78 0.63 1.93 -12.60
CA ASP A 78 1.94 1.55 -13.15
C ASP A 78 2.55 2.67 -13.98
N GLN A 79 1.77 3.34 -14.82
CA GLN A 79 2.26 4.46 -15.61
C GLN A 79 2.74 5.63 -14.74
N LEU A 80 1.98 6.01 -13.70
CA LEU A 80 2.39 7.09 -12.79
C LEU A 80 3.70 6.73 -12.07
N LEU A 81 3.86 5.49 -11.62
CA LEU A 81 5.08 5.01 -10.95
C LEU A 81 6.29 5.00 -11.90
N GLN A 82 6.11 4.53 -13.15
CA GLN A 82 7.15 4.58 -14.18
C GLN A 82 7.62 6.01 -14.50
N HIS A 83 6.74 7.00 -14.34
CA HIS A 83 7.04 8.41 -14.52
C HIS A 83 7.47 9.13 -13.23
N GLY A 84 7.83 8.38 -12.19
CA GLY A 84 8.49 8.90 -11.00
C GLY A 84 7.54 9.42 -9.92
N ALA A 85 6.28 8.95 -9.88
CA ALA A 85 5.41 9.22 -8.74
C ALA A 85 6.05 8.72 -7.43
N THR A 86 6.01 9.54 -6.39
CA THR A 86 6.51 9.17 -5.07
C THR A 86 5.57 8.13 -4.45
N VAL A 87 6.01 6.87 -4.40
CA VAL A 87 5.20 5.71 -3.97
C VAL A 87 4.63 5.84 -2.55
N ASP A 88 5.44 6.38 -1.63
CA ASP A 88 5.12 6.50 -0.21
C ASP A 88 4.69 7.92 0.19
N LEU A 89 4.27 8.75 -0.78
CA LEU A 89 3.72 10.07 -0.48
C LEU A 89 2.54 9.92 0.49
N GLN A 90 2.49 10.79 1.50
CA GLN A 90 1.45 10.76 2.53
C GLN A 90 0.49 11.92 2.39
N ARG A 91 -0.82 11.62 2.40
CA ARG A 91 -1.87 12.63 2.43
C ARG A 91 -1.73 13.51 3.67
N SER A 92 -1.82 14.83 3.52
CA SER A 92 -1.53 15.79 4.59
C SER A 92 -2.42 15.63 5.82
N ASN A 93 -3.70 15.31 5.64
CA ASN A 93 -4.68 15.30 6.73
C ASN A 93 -4.89 13.94 7.41
N THR A 94 -4.54 12.83 6.76
CA THR A 94 -4.70 11.47 7.31
C THR A 94 -3.41 10.68 7.37
N GLY A 95 -2.36 11.07 6.64
CA GLY A 95 -1.13 10.28 6.48
C GLY A 95 -1.30 9.05 5.61
N TYR A 96 -2.40 8.93 4.85
CA TYR A 96 -2.64 7.79 3.97
C TYR A 96 -1.68 7.80 2.78
N THR A 97 -1.10 6.64 2.47
CA THR A 97 -0.31 6.40 1.26
C THR A 97 -1.18 5.80 0.15
N ALA A 98 -0.67 5.77 -1.07
CA ALA A 98 -1.29 5.08 -2.21
C ALA A 98 -1.64 3.61 -1.87
N LEU A 99 -0.73 2.91 -1.19
CA LEU A 99 -0.97 1.52 -0.75
C LEU A 99 -2.17 1.40 0.20
N MET A 100 -2.37 2.34 1.13
CA MET A 100 -3.54 2.34 2.01
C MET A 100 -4.84 2.59 1.23
N PHE A 101 -4.82 3.44 0.21
CA PHE A 101 -5.98 3.65 -0.67
C PHE A 101 -6.31 2.39 -1.48
N ALA A 102 -5.31 1.70 -2.04
CA ALA A 102 -5.50 0.42 -2.72
C ALA A 102 -6.08 -0.66 -1.79
N CYS A 103 -5.61 -0.70 -0.54
CA CYS A 103 -6.14 -1.60 0.49
C CYS A 103 -7.57 -1.26 0.90
N LYS A 104 -7.93 0.03 0.93
CA LYS A 104 -9.29 0.50 1.21
C LYS A 104 -10.25 0.12 0.09
N GLY A 105 -9.79 0.14 -1.16
CA GLY A 105 -10.56 -0.28 -2.33
C GLY A 105 -10.59 -1.80 -2.59
N GLY A 106 -9.72 -2.57 -1.92
CA GLY A 106 -9.60 -4.01 -2.13
C GLY A 106 -8.90 -4.40 -3.44
N HIS A 107 -8.16 -3.47 -4.04
CA HIS A 107 -7.57 -3.63 -5.38
C HIS A 107 -6.27 -4.43 -5.32
N LEU A 108 -6.37 -5.76 -5.28
CA LEU A 108 -5.23 -6.67 -5.13
C LEU A 108 -4.12 -6.43 -6.16
N ASP A 109 -4.46 -6.24 -7.43
CA ASP A 109 -3.45 -6.07 -8.47
C ASP A 109 -2.76 -4.70 -8.37
N THR A 110 -3.49 -3.66 -7.95
CA THR A 110 -2.88 -2.36 -7.62
C THR A 110 -1.94 -2.48 -6.42
N VAL A 111 -2.31 -3.24 -5.38
CA VAL A 111 -1.45 -3.52 -4.23
C VAL A 111 -0.15 -4.21 -4.68
N LYS A 112 -0.23 -5.21 -5.56
CA LYS A 112 0.97 -5.88 -6.09
C LYS A 112 1.88 -4.91 -6.84
N VAL A 113 1.32 -4.11 -7.75
CA VAL A 113 2.11 -3.13 -8.53
C VAL A 113 2.78 -2.10 -7.61
N LEU A 114 2.05 -1.55 -6.63
CA LEU A 114 2.65 -0.62 -5.65
C LEU A 114 3.80 -1.27 -4.87
N MET A 115 3.62 -2.51 -4.44
CA MET A 115 4.67 -3.27 -3.73
C MET A 115 5.87 -3.60 -4.63
N GLU A 116 5.65 -3.90 -5.90
CA GLU A 116 6.71 -4.11 -6.90
C GLU A 116 7.54 -2.84 -7.14
N HIS A 117 6.91 -1.67 -7.06
CA HIS A 117 7.56 -0.36 -7.12
C HIS A 117 8.07 0.13 -5.75
N GLY A 118 8.09 -0.73 -4.73
CA GLY A 118 8.77 -0.48 -3.47
C GLY A 118 7.96 0.25 -2.39
N ALA A 119 6.62 0.23 -2.46
CA ALA A 119 5.76 0.76 -1.39
C ALA A 119 6.07 0.10 -0.04
N ASP A 120 6.17 0.89 1.03
CA ASP A 120 6.38 0.36 2.38
C ASP A 120 5.03 0.05 3.06
N PRO A 121 4.70 -1.24 3.31
CA PRO A 121 3.45 -1.64 3.97
C PRO A 121 3.40 -1.31 5.47
N LEU A 122 4.53 -0.90 6.06
CA LEU A 122 4.67 -0.59 7.48
C LEU A 122 4.45 0.88 7.81
N ILE A 123 4.36 1.76 6.81
CA ILE A 123 4.00 3.17 7.01
C ILE A 123 2.66 3.24 7.75
N ARG A 124 2.59 4.20 8.68
CA ARG A 124 1.41 4.44 9.50
C ARG A 124 0.75 5.76 9.12
N SER A 125 -0.57 5.71 9.04
CA SER A 125 -1.40 6.91 8.97
C SER A 125 -1.29 7.71 10.28
N LEU A 126 -1.82 8.93 10.30
CA LEU A 126 -1.89 9.75 11.52
C LEU A 126 -2.73 9.08 12.63
N ALA A 127 -3.63 8.16 12.27
CA ALA A 127 -4.39 7.33 13.22
C ALA A 127 -3.64 6.07 13.68
N GLY A 128 -2.38 5.88 13.25
CA GLY A 128 -1.55 4.72 13.58
C GLY A 128 -1.86 3.44 12.79
N VAL A 129 -2.73 3.54 11.77
CA VAL A 129 -3.19 2.40 10.96
C VAL A 129 -2.22 2.14 9.79
N THR A 130 -1.89 0.88 9.54
CA THR A 130 -1.05 0.44 8.40
C THR A 130 -1.91 -0.04 7.23
N ALA A 131 -1.30 -0.30 6.07
CA ALA A 131 -1.99 -0.89 4.91
C ALA A 131 -2.72 -2.21 5.25
N LEU A 132 -2.06 -3.09 6.02
CA LEU A 132 -2.67 -4.33 6.52
C LEU A 132 -3.86 -4.06 7.44
N GLY A 133 -3.76 -3.04 8.29
CA GLY A 133 -4.87 -2.61 9.15
C GLY A 133 -6.08 -2.18 8.33
N VAL A 134 -5.87 -1.37 7.30
CA VAL A 134 -6.95 -0.94 6.39
C VAL A 134 -7.58 -2.13 5.68
N ALA A 135 -6.79 -3.01 5.06
CA ALA A 135 -7.30 -4.20 4.37
C ALA A 135 -8.09 -5.13 5.31
N SER A 136 -7.62 -5.29 6.55
CA SER A 136 -8.29 -6.13 7.56
C SER A 136 -9.63 -5.53 7.99
N THR A 137 -9.70 -4.21 8.19
CA THR A 137 -10.95 -3.53 8.58
C THR A 137 -12.02 -3.54 7.50
N ASN A 138 -11.63 -3.64 6.22
CA ASN A 138 -12.55 -3.71 5.09
C ASN A 138 -12.79 -5.15 4.60
N GLU A 139 -12.32 -6.15 5.35
CA GLU A 139 -12.57 -7.58 5.08
C GLU A 139 -12.07 -8.04 3.69
N PHE A 140 -10.89 -7.59 3.27
CA PHE A 140 -10.23 -8.04 2.03
C PHE A 140 -9.14 -9.11 2.32
N PRO A 141 -9.50 -10.40 2.45
CA PRO A 141 -8.56 -11.45 2.85
C PRO A 141 -7.42 -11.66 1.84
N ASP A 142 -7.69 -11.52 0.55
CA ASP A 142 -6.68 -11.72 -0.50
C ASP A 142 -5.59 -10.63 -0.42
N VAL A 143 -5.99 -9.39 -0.17
CA VAL A 143 -5.06 -8.27 0.05
C VAL A 143 -4.27 -8.48 1.34
N CYS A 144 -4.94 -8.92 2.43
CA CYS A 144 -4.25 -9.24 3.67
C CYS A 144 -3.21 -10.34 3.49
N ASN A 145 -3.53 -11.38 2.72
CA ASN A 145 -2.62 -12.47 2.41
C ASN A 145 -1.41 -11.99 1.61
N GLU A 146 -1.61 -11.10 0.64
CA GLU A 146 -0.52 -10.51 -0.16
C GLU A 146 0.43 -9.67 0.71
N LEU A 147 -0.13 -8.82 1.59
CA LEU A 147 0.66 -7.98 2.49
C LEU A 147 1.40 -8.79 3.58
N ASN A 148 0.88 -9.97 3.94
CA ASN A 148 1.43 -10.82 4.99
C ASN A 148 2.49 -11.82 4.47
N GLN A 149 2.91 -11.73 3.20
CA GLN A 149 3.94 -12.64 2.68
C GLN A 149 5.28 -12.46 3.43
N PRO A 150 5.83 -13.54 4.03
CA PRO A 150 6.91 -13.45 5.03
C PRO A 150 8.29 -13.08 4.47
N ASP A 151 8.44 -13.01 3.15
CA ASP A 151 9.70 -12.67 2.47
C ASP A 151 9.92 -11.15 2.34
N ARG A 152 8.88 -10.33 2.57
CA ARG A 152 8.90 -8.88 2.29
C ARG A 152 8.88 -7.98 3.52
N THR A 153 8.64 -8.52 4.72
CA THR A 153 8.84 -7.78 5.99
C THR A 153 10.26 -7.97 6.49
N THR A 154 11.21 -7.31 5.84
CA THR A 154 12.60 -7.26 6.31
C THR A 154 12.66 -6.58 7.68
N ASP A 155 13.10 -7.35 8.67
CA ASP A 155 13.94 -6.95 9.80
C ASP A 155 13.65 -5.61 10.51
N VAL A 156 12.39 -5.30 10.84
CA VAL A 156 12.10 -4.17 11.74
C VAL A 156 12.02 -4.64 13.19
N GLU A 157 13.04 -4.25 13.96
CA GLU A 157 13.05 -4.23 15.42
C GLU A 157 12.01 -3.20 15.90
N TYR A 158 10.93 -3.66 16.52
CA TYR A 158 9.87 -2.79 17.03
C TYR A 158 10.36 -2.01 18.26
N PRO A 159 10.23 -0.67 18.31
CA PRO A 159 10.43 0.06 19.55
C PRO A 159 9.28 -0.24 20.52
N GLU A 160 9.64 -0.65 21.73
CA GLU A 160 8.73 -0.84 22.87
C GLU A 160 8.08 0.49 23.26
N THR A 161 6.88 0.79 22.75
CA THR A 161 6.00 1.77 23.42
C THR A 161 4.57 1.26 23.46
N SER A 162 4.28 0.64 24.61
CA SER A 162 3.00 0.58 25.32
C SER A 162 1.77 1.22 24.66
N THR A 163 0.82 0.38 24.23
CA THR A 163 -0.54 0.43 24.79
C THR A 163 -1.12 -0.97 24.80
N GLU A 164 -1.48 -1.41 26.01
CA GLU A 164 -2.12 -2.66 26.33
C GLU A 164 -3.43 -2.82 25.55
N LYS A 165 -3.55 -3.88 24.74
CA LYS A 165 -4.83 -4.51 24.41
C LYS A 165 -4.59 -5.93 23.91
N GLU A 166 -5.47 -6.82 24.35
CA GLU A 166 -5.45 -8.25 24.03
C GLU A 166 -5.73 -8.44 22.55
N GLU A 167 -4.86 -9.17 21.85
CA GLU A 167 -5.03 -9.47 20.43
C GLU A 167 -5.14 -10.99 20.25
N VAL A 168 -6.24 -11.42 19.62
CA VAL A 168 -6.52 -12.84 19.33
C VAL A 168 -5.78 -13.19 18.05
N VAL A 169 -4.77 -14.06 18.16
CA VAL A 169 -3.99 -14.53 17.00
C VAL A 169 -4.36 -15.99 16.73
N GLU A 170 -4.76 -16.32 15.49
CA GLU A 170 -5.16 -17.68 15.06
C GLU A 170 -6.22 -18.33 15.99
N GLY A 171 -7.18 -17.54 16.48
CA GLY A 171 -8.30 -18.05 17.30
C GLY A 171 -7.95 -18.43 18.74
N LYS A 172 -6.76 -18.08 19.26
CA LYS A 172 -6.39 -18.31 20.67
C LYS A 172 -5.99 -17.00 21.36
N LYS A 173 -6.51 -16.78 22.56
CA LYS A 173 -6.12 -15.65 23.43
C LYS A 173 -4.70 -15.86 23.93
N VAL A 174 -3.78 -14.94 23.63
CA VAL A 174 -2.40 -15.00 24.14
C VAL A 174 -2.30 -14.11 25.40
N PRO A 175 -1.94 -14.65 26.58
CA PRO A 175 -1.83 -13.87 27.81
C PRO A 175 -0.71 -12.83 27.75
N LYS A 176 -0.95 -11.67 28.41
CA LYS A 176 -0.14 -10.43 28.40
C LYS A 176 1.35 -10.57 28.82
N GLY A 177 1.82 -11.75 29.24
CA GLY A 177 3.21 -11.98 29.68
C GLY A 177 4.15 -12.62 28.64
N ASP A 178 3.63 -13.10 27.51
CA ASP A 178 4.38 -14.03 26.63
C ASP A 178 4.76 -13.48 25.24
N TYR A 179 4.73 -12.15 25.07
CA TYR A 179 5.08 -11.50 23.79
C TYR A 179 6.50 -11.87 23.29
N LYS A 180 7.46 -12.00 24.21
CA LYS A 180 8.82 -12.48 23.90
C LYS A 180 8.84 -13.92 23.35
N ARG A 181 7.90 -14.76 23.76
CA ARG A 181 7.72 -16.13 23.23
C ARG A 181 7.05 -16.11 21.87
N TYR A 182 6.08 -15.22 21.65
CA TYR A 182 5.45 -15.00 20.33
C TYR A 182 6.49 -14.60 19.27
N LEU A 183 7.36 -13.62 19.56
CA LEU A 183 8.45 -13.23 18.67
C LEU A 183 9.41 -14.39 18.37
N LYS A 184 9.70 -15.23 19.37
CA LYS A 184 10.53 -16.43 19.21
C LYS A 184 9.89 -17.49 18.30
N ILE A 185 8.58 -17.70 18.41
CA ILE A 185 7.83 -18.60 17.51
C ILE A 185 7.86 -18.05 16.08
N ARG A 186 7.68 -16.74 15.89
CA ARG A 186 7.73 -16.08 14.57
C ARG A 186 9.11 -16.25 13.90
N ALA A 187 10.20 -16.04 14.64
CA ALA A 187 11.57 -16.27 14.15
C ALA A 187 11.84 -17.74 13.78
N LEU A 188 11.32 -18.68 14.57
CA LEU A 188 11.44 -20.11 14.27
C LEU A 188 10.63 -20.51 13.02
N ARG A 189 9.42 -19.95 12.83
CA ARG A 189 8.61 -20.16 11.61
C ARG A 189 9.34 -19.62 10.37
N ALA A 190 9.97 -18.45 10.44
CA ALA A 190 10.80 -17.91 9.37
C ALA A 190 12.00 -18.83 9.04
N THR A 191 12.64 -19.38 10.07
CA THR A 191 13.75 -20.34 9.91
C THR A 191 13.28 -21.64 9.23
N LEU A 192 12.13 -22.18 9.63
CA LEU A 192 11.55 -23.40 9.06
C LEU A 192 11.36 -23.31 7.54
N TRP A 193 10.96 -22.13 7.06
CA TRP A 193 10.71 -21.86 5.66
C TRP A 193 12.01 -21.74 4.85
N ARG A 194 13.03 -21.04 5.38
CA ARG A 194 14.34 -20.86 4.71
C ARG A 194 15.15 -22.16 4.55
N THR A 195 15.00 -23.15 5.43
CA THR A 195 15.81 -24.38 5.34
C THR A 195 15.11 -25.47 4.55
N GLY A 196 15.69 -25.95 3.44
CA GLY A 196 15.25 -27.18 2.75
C GLY A 196 15.64 -28.48 3.48
N LYS A 197 16.46 -28.39 4.54
CA LYS A 197 17.03 -29.56 5.22
C LYS A 197 16.02 -30.20 6.17
N ARG A 198 15.50 -31.39 5.81
CA ARG A 198 14.49 -32.16 6.58
C ARG A 198 14.80 -32.30 8.08
N LYS A 199 16.07 -32.52 8.46
CA LYS A 199 16.48 -32.64 9.88
C LYS A 199 16.31 -31.33 10.67
N VAL A 200 16.57 -30.18 10.04
CA VAL A 200 16.40 -28.86 10.66
C VAL A 200 14.91 -28.53 10.76
N LYS A 201 14.12 -28.83 9.72
CA LYS A 201 12.66 -28.66 9.77
C LYS A 201 12.00 -29.41 10.93
N ARG A 202 12.39 -30.66 11.18
CA ARG A 202 11.87 -31.46 12.30
C ARG A 202 12.22 -30.86 13.66
N LYS A 203 13.46 -30.38 13.85
CA LYS A 203 13.91 -29.75 15.09
C LYS A 203 13.19 -28.43 15.36
N VAL A 204 13.04 -27.60 14.33
CA VAL A 204 12.34 -26.32 14.43
C VAL A 204 10.85 -26.51 14.70
N LYS A 205 10.20 -27.48 14.03
CA LYS A 205 8.79 -27.82 14.28
C LYS A 205 8.56 -28.32 15.72
N ALA A 206 9.44 -29.19 16.22
CA ALA A 206 9.38 -29.67 17.61
C ALA A 206 9.59 -28.54 18.63
N ALA A 207 10.48 -27.58 18.34
CA ALA A 207 10.70 -26.41 19.19
C ALA A 207 9.46 -25.49 19.23
N ILE A 208 8.78 -25.30 18.10
CA ILE A 208 7.51 -24.57 18.02
C ILE A 208 6.43 -25.30 18.85
N GLU A 209 6.28 -26.60 18.68
CA GLU A 209 5.32 -27.43 19.43
C GLU A 209 5.57 -27.40 20.95
N THR A 210 6.83 -27.40 21.38
CA THR A 210 7.22 -27.30 22.80
C THR A 210 6.91 -25.91 23.38
N LEU A 211 7.07 -24.85 22.59
CA LEU A 211 6.71 -23.51 23.01
C LEU A 211 5.19 -23.36 23.15
N TYR A 212 4.41 -24.02 22.29
CA TYR A 212 2.94 -24.05 22.40
C TYR A 212 2.42 -24.96 23.52
N SER A 213 3.08 -26.08 23.85
CA SER A 213 2.63 -26.97 24.93
C SER A 213 2.76 -26.35 26.31
N ASN A 214 3.69 -25.41 26.48
CA ASN A 214 3.92 -24.68 27.72
C ASN A 214 3.05 -23.41 27.87
N LEU A 215 2.10 -23.21 26.95
CA LEU A 215 1.15 -22.09 26.87
C LEU A 215 -0.25 -22.47 27.39
N ASN A 216 -0.48 -23.76 27.71
CA ASN A 216 -1.70 -24.31 28.30
C ASN A 216 -1.56 -24.52 29.81
#